data_AF-A0A395NNI2-F1
#
_entry.id   AF-A0A395NNI2-F1
#
_cell.length_a   1.000
_cell.length_b   1.000
_cell.length_c   1.000
_cell.angle_alpha   90.00
_cell.angle_beta   90.00
_cell.angle_gamma   90.00
#
_symmetry.space_group_name_H-M   'P 1'
#
loop_
_entity.id
_entity.type
_entity.pdbx_description
1 polymer ?
#
loop_
_entity_poly.entity_id
_entity_poly.type
_entity_poly.pdbx_seq_one_letter_code
_entity_poly.pdbx_strand_id
1 'polypeptide(L)'
;MRRDYTRSPPEGGAARAYCEQQSSDFYVADNRSRMVLSNSKPGIFNPLTLLQQTRLAYSRVWHQISASTPHATLSTQPSVTPPSLGRLASRIAVLLMGKHKPTFDPSTDCGDYVVVTNCAALHTTGNKKWRKNYYRHNTRPGSLKTVTMDVLMEKHGGSEVLRKAVSGMLPKNRLRDKRLARLKAFEGEAHPYKQNVIRFGGKVVGSEGWQKAVEAIRNTDKDRL
;
A
#
# COMPACT_ATOMS: atom_id res chain seq x y z
N MET A 1 41.48 -13.54 -19.10
CA MET A 1 41.80 -12.35 -18.28
C MET A 1 40.74 -12.16 -17.21
N ARG A 2 40.94 -12.79 -16.04
CA ARG A 2 40.15 -12.52 -14.82
C ARG A 2 40.77 -11.28 -14.16
N ARG A 3 39.96 -10.29 -13.80
CA ARG A 3 40.42 -9.13 -13.01
C ARG A 3 40.07 -9.38 -11.55
N ASP A 4 41.10 -9.64 -10.76
CA ASP A 4 41.04 -9.65 -9.31
C ASP A 4 40.86 -8.22 -8.80
N TYR A 5 39.85 -8.00 -7.96
CA TYR A 5 39.71 -6.79 -7.15
C TYR A 5 40.01 -7.17 -5.71
N THR A 6 41.24 -6.91 -5.28
CA THR A 6 41.58 -6.82 -3.86
C THR A 6 41.08 -5.48 -3.32
N ARG A 7 40.18 -5.51 -2.34
CA ARG A 7 39.86 -4.35 -1.50
C ARG A 7 40.39 -4.62 -0.09
N SER A 8 41.38 -3.84 0.31
CA SER A 8 41.83 -3.69 1.69
C SER A 8 40.80 -2.91 2.52
N PRO A 9 40.64 -3.23 3.82
CA PRO A 9 39.75 -2.49 4.72
C PRO A 9 40.48 -1.26 5.31
N PRO A 10 39.80 -0.13 5.54
CA PRO A 10 40.35 0.92 6.40
C PRO A 10 40.14 0.58 7.89
N GLU A 11 41.20 0.80 8.65
CA GLU A 11 41.29 0.64 10.10
C GLU A 11 40.54 1.74 10.87
N GLY A 12 40.25 1.43 12.14
CA GLY A 12 39.19 2.03 12.93
C GLY A 12 39.45 3.42 13.52
N GLY A 13 38.37 4.05 13.97
CA GLY A 13 38.39 5.30 14.73
C GLY A 13 37.00 5.79 15.11
N ALA A 14 36.58 5.46 16.33
CA ALA A 14 35.52 6.13 17.11
C ALA A 14 34.06 6.10 16.60
N ALA A 15 33.35 5.00 16.90
CA ALA A 15 31.89 5.01 17.06
C ALA A 15 31.49 3.99 18.14
N ARG A 16 31.82 4.31 19.40
CA ARG A 16 31.19 3.70 20.58
C ARG A 16 30.32 4.76 21.25
N ALA A 17 29.12 4.33 21.66
CA ALA A 17 28.05 5.07 22.30
C ALA A 17 27.09 5.81 21.36
N TYR A 18 25.79 5.54 21.53
CA TYR A 18 24.62 5.96 20.75
C TYR A 18 24.26 5.12 19.51
N CYS A 19 23.69 3.93 19.73
CA CYS A 19 22.37 3.56 19.19
C CYS A 19 22.00 2.13 19.62
N GLU A 20 21.97 1.86 20.93
CA GLU A 20 21.53 0.58 21.49
C GLU A 20 20.07 0.68 21.99
N GLN A 21 19.22 1.34 21.20
CA GLN A 21 17.82 1.59 21.54
C GLN A 21 16.82 1.48 20.37
N GLN A 22 17.24 0.99 19.19
CA GLN A 22 16.31 0.77 18.06
C GLN A 22 16.53 -0.57 17.34
N SER A 23 16.76 -1.63 18.12
CA SER A 23 16.81 -3.02 17.65
C SER A 23 15.45 -3.73 17.82
N SER A 24 14.34 -3.10 17.41
CA SER A 24 13.02 -3.73 17.44
C SER A 24 12.09 -3.30 16.30
N ASP A 25 12.61 -3.20 15.07
CA ASP A 25 11.77 -2.91 13.89
C ASP A 25 12.17 -3.76 12.69
N PHE A 26 12.05 -5.09 12.86
CA PHE A 26 11.62 -6.06 11.85
C PHE A 26 11.73 -7.46 12.47
N TYR A 27 10.77 -7.82 13.33
CA TYR A 27 10.38 -9.21 13.39
C TYR A 27 9.21 -9.36 12.43
N VAL A 28 9.44 -10.14 11.37
CA VAL A 28 8.39 -10.93 10.74
C VAL A 28 7.54 -11.46 11.88
N ALA A 29 6.26 -11.14 11.92
CA ALA A 29 5.34 -11.83 12.81
C ALA A 29 5.26 -13.28 12.33
N ASP A 30 6.29 -14.07 12.67
CA ASP A 30 6.16 -15.49 12.87
C ASP A 30 5.11 -15.62 13.96
N ASN A 31 3.95 -16.10 13.55
CA ASN A 31 2.74 -16.18 14.33
C ASN A 31 2.86 -17.37 15.31
N ARG A 32 3.94 -17.37 16.10
CA ARG A 32 4.27 -18.34 17.15
C ARG A 32 4.36 -17.62 18.49
N SER A 33 3.27 -17.00 18.90
CA SER A 33 2.93 -16.93 20.31
C SER A 33 1.60 -17.63 20.50
N ARG A 34 1.77 -18.89 20.85
CA ARG A 34 0.82 -19.93 21.17
C ARG A 34 0.08 -19.50 22.44
N MET A 35 -0.99 -18.72 22.29
CA MET A 35 -2.05 -18.74 23.30
C MET A 35 -2.80 -20.04 23.08
N VAL A 36 -2.75 -20.90 24.10
CA VAL A 36 -3.35 -22.23 24.12
C VAL A 36 -4.87 -22.06 24.07
N LEU A 37 -5.43 -22.05 22.86
CA LEU A 37 -6.77 -22.57 22.65
C LEU A 37 -6.61 -24.07 22.45
N SER A 38 -7.16 -24.82 23.38
CA SER A 38 -7.24 -26.27 23.38
C SER A 38 -7.73 -26.79 22.03
N ASN A 39 -6.95 -27.72 21.47
CA ASN A 39 -7.29 -28.73 20.48
C ASN A 39 -8.44 -28.41 19.50
N SER A 40 -8.09 -27.86 18.33
CA SER A 40 -8.78 -28.22 17.10
C SER A 40 -7.79 -28.28 15.94
N LYS A 41 -7.67 -29.47 15.36
CA LYS A 41 -6.82 -29.86 14.21
C LYS A 41 -6.86 -28.82 13.07
N PRO A 42 -5.76 -28.60 12.35
CA PRO A 42 -5.80 -27.81 11.12
C PRO A 42 -6.50 -28.63 10.03
N GLY A 43 -7.47 -28.02 9.34
CA GLY A 43 -7.96 -28.53 8.04
C GLY A 43 -9.44 -28.87 7.90
N ILE A 44 -10.33 -28.45 8.81
CA ILE A 44 -11.78 -28.56 8.56
C ILE A 44 -12.37 -27.15 8.62
N PHE A 45 -12.78 -26.65 7.45
CA PHE A 45 -13.62 -25.46 7.33
C PHE A 45 -14.91 -25.74 8.10
N ASN A 46 -15.02 -25.21 9.32
CA ASN A 46 -16.18 -25.41 10.17
C ASN A 46 -17.22 -24.34 9.80
N PRO A 47 -18.32 -24.67 9.11
CA PRO A 47 -19.29 -23.68 8.61
C PRO A 47 -20.05 -22.96 9.73
N LEU A 48 -19.96 -23.45 10.97
CA LEU A 48 -20.65 -22.90 12.14
C LEU A 48 -19.98 -21.65 12.75
N THR A 49 -18.73 -21.32 12.39
CA THR A 49 -18.08 -20.07 12.84
C THR A 49 -18.57 -18.82 12.11
N LEU A 50 -19.39 -18.97 11.05
CA LEU A 50 -19.97 -17.86 10.29
C LEU A 50 -21.24 -17.26 10.93
N LEU A 51 -21.72 -17.78 12.07
CA LEU A 51 -22.90 -17.28 12.78
C LEU A 51 -22.66 -15.97 13.56
N GLN A 52 -21.66 -15.17 13.16
CA GLN A 52 -21.27 -13.94 13.84
C GLN A 52 -21.54 -12.66 13.03
N GLN A 53 -21.37 -11.51 13.69
CA GLN A 53 -21.54 -10.18 13.12
C GLN A 53 -20.47 -9.88 12.04
N THR A 54 -20.78 -10.19 10.78
CA THR A 54 -19.87 -9.94 9.63
C THR A 54 -19.86 -8.48 9.14
N ARG A 55 -20.69 -7.62 9.74
CA ARG A 55 -20.89 -6.22 9.30
C ARG A 55 -19.59 -5.43 9.23
N LEU A 56 -18.74 -5.54 10.25
CA LEU A 56 -17.45 -4.83 10.27
C LEU A 56 -16.44 -5.41 9.26
N ALA A 57 -16.43 -6.72 9.07
CA ALA A 57 -15.53 -7.37 8.11
C ALA A 57 -15.81 -6.94 6.66
N TYR A 58 -17.08 -6.82 6.27
CA TYR A 58 -17.48 -6.35 4.94
C TYR A 58 -17.60 -4.83 4.82
N SER A 59 -17.42 -4.09 5.92
CA SER A 59 -17.40 -2.63 5.86
C SER A 59 -16.24 -2.13 5.00
N ARG A 60 -16.43 -0.97 4.36
CA ARG A 60 -15.42 -0.37 3.48
C ARG A 60 -14.67 0.70 4.25
N VAL A 61 -13.38 0.43 4.47
CA VAL A 61 -12.48 1.35 5.14
C VAL A 61 -11.92 2.35 4.12
N TRP A 62 -11.58 3.55 4.58
CA TRP A 62 -10.90 4.56 3.79
C TRP A 62 -9.45 4.66 4.23
N HIS A 63 -8.54 4.15 3.39
CA HIS A 63 -7.10 4.25 3.59
C HIS A 63 -6.58 5.53 2.94
N GLN A 64 -5.55 6.14 3.54
CA GLN A 64 -4.85 7.28 2.96
C GLN A 64 -3.37 6.95 2.75
N ILE A 65 -2.79 7.43 1.66
CA ILE A 65 -1.35 7.31 1.37
C ILE A 65 -0.86 8.53 0.59
N SER A 66 0.27 9.08 1.00
CA SER A 66 0.97 10.13 0.24
C SER A 66 1.94 9.48 -0.74
N ALA A 67 1.95 9.94 -1.99
CA ALA A 67 2.88 9.46 -3.00
C ALA A 67 4.32 10.00 -2.81
N SER A 68 4.48 11.09 -2.06
CA SER A 68 5.77 11.75 -1.83
C SER A 68 6.50 11.25 -0.57
N THR A 69 5.79 10.71 0.41
CA THR A 69 6.37 10.31 1.68
C THR A 69 7.28 9.08 1.52
N PRO A 70 8.51 9.08 2.09
CA PRO A 70 9.36 7.89 2.12
C PRO A 70 8.64 6.71 2.79
N HIS A 71 8.78 5.52 2.21
CA HIS A 71 8.12 4.33 2.75
C HIS A 71 9.14 3.23 2.99
N ALA A 72 9.30 2.82 4.25
CA ALA A 72 10.29 1.83 4.65
C ALA A 72 10.10 0.47 3.94
N THR A 73 8.89 -0.07 3.90
CA THR A 73 8.62 -1.39 3.33
C THR A 73 8.56 -1.46 1.79
N LEU A 74 8.06 -0.40 1.13
CA LEU A 74 7.77 -0.43 -0.31
C LEU A 74 8.92 0.12 -1.16
N SER A 75 9.81 0.92 -0.60
CA SER A 75 10.92 1.51 -1.33
C SER A 75 12.13 0.55 -1.41
N THR A 76 13.08 0.84 -2.30
CA THR A 76 14.35 0.10 -2.34
C THR A 76 15.34 0.67 -1.33
N GLN A 77 15.26 1.98 -1.08
CA GLN A 77 16.04 2.69 -0.07
C GLN A 77 15.08 3.25 0.98
N PRO A 78 14.92 2.56 2.13
CA PRO A 78 13.82 2.75 3.09
C PRO A 78 13.75 4.15 3.71
N SER A 79 14.90 4.79 3.92
CA SER A 79 14.98 6.09 4.59
C SER A 79 14.85 7.29 3.64
N VAL A 80 15.06 7.10 2.34
CA VAL A 80 15.26 8.23 1.40
C VAL A 80 14.17 8.32 0.35
N THR A 81 13.65 7.20 -0.15
CA THR A 81 12.87 7.20 -1.39
C THR A 81 11.38 6.92 -1.18
N PRO A 82 10.48 7.62 -1.91
CA PRO A 82 9.07 7.27 -1.94
C PRO A 82 8.86 5.93 -2.66
N PRO A 83 7.72 5.26 -2.45
CA PRO A 83 7.40 4.03 -3.17
C PRO A 83 7.33 4.31 -4.67
N SER A 84 8.09 3.55 -5.47
CA SER A 84 8.03 3.68 -6.93
C SER A 84 6.61 3.43 -7.45
N LEU A 85 6.20 4.12 -8.52
CA LEU A 85 4.87 4.04 -9.13
C LEU A 85 4.28 2.61 -9.20
N GLY A 86 5.08 1.63 -9.67
CA GLY A 86 4.62 0.25 -9.81
C GLY A 86 4.40 -0.47 -8.48
N ARG A 87 5.30 -0.26 -7.51
CA ARG A 87 5.19 -0.85 -6.16
C ARG A 87 4.01 -0.25 -5.39
N LEU A 88 3.83 1.07 -5.49
CA LEU A 88 2.67 1.76 -4.96
C LEU A 88 1.36 1.21 -5.56
N ALA A 89 1.28 1.13 -6.90
CA ALA A 89 0.11 0.62 -7.59
C ALA A 89 -0.24 -0.83 -7.22
N SER A 90 0.77 -1.70 -7.06
CA SER A 90 0.58 -3.09 -6.62
C SER A 90 -0.04 -3.15 -5.22
N ARG A 91 0.47 -2.34 -4.28
CA ARG A 91 -0.08 -2.31 -2.93
C ARG A 91 -1.50 -1.77 -2.89
N ILE A 92 -1.78 -0.73 -3.66
CA ILE A 92 -3.13 -0.17 -3.82
C ILE A 92 -4.08 -1.24 -4.38
N ALA A 93 -3.67 -1.99 -5.40
CA ALA A 93 -4.51 -3.04 -5.98
C ALA A 93 -4.91 -4.13 -4.96
N VAL A 94 -4.01 -4.49 -4.04
CA VAL A 94 -4.30 -5.43 -2.94
C VAL A 94 -5.38 -4.89 -2.00
N LEU A 95 -5.34 -3.59 -1.68
CA LEU A 95 -6.38 -2.94 -0.87
C LEU A 95 -7.72 -2.86 -1.60
N LEU A 96 -7.71 -2.47 -2.87
CA LEU A 96 -8.91 -2.37 -3.71
C LEU A 96 -9.57 -3.73 -3.97
N MET A 97 -8.80 -4.82 -4.00
CA MET A 97 -9.34 -6.19 -4.10
C MET A 97 -9.87 -6.72 -2.76
N GLY A 98 -9.42 -6.17 -1.63
CA GLY A 98 -9.76 -6.68 -0.30
C GLY A 98 -8.91 -7.87 0.16
N LYS A 99 -7.86 -8.25 -0.58
CA LYS A 99 -6.96 -9.39 -0.26
C LYS A 99 -6.21 -9.27 1.07
N HIS A 100 -6.23 -8.09 1.68
CA HIS A 100 -5.66 -7.85 3.01
C HIS A 100 -6.61 -8.27 4.14
N LYS A 101 -7.90 -8.49 3.85
CA LYS A 101 -8.89 -8.97 4.82
C LYS A 101 -8.87 -10.50 4.83
N PRO A 102 -8.98 -11.15 6.01
CA PRO A 102 -9.04 -12.60 6.11
C PRO A 102 -10.33 -13.19 5.51
N THR A 103 -11.39 -12.38 5.41
CA THR A 103 -12.68 -12.74 4.80
C THR A 103 -12.71 -12.54 3.28
N PHE A 104 -11.54 -12.42 2.62
CA PHE A 104 -11.47 -12.23 1.18
C PHE A 104 -11.98 -13.46 0.44
N ASP A 105 -12.94 -13.23 -0.45
CA ASP A 105 -13.44 -14.21 -1.39
C ASP A 105 -13.41 -13.61 -2.81
N PRO A 106 -12.93 -14.34 -3.84
CA PRO A 106 -12.83 -13.81 -5.20
C PRO A 106 -14.19 -13.44 -5.83
N SER A 107 -15.28 -14.07 -5.43
CA SER A 107 -16.63 -13.78 -5.95
C SER A 107 -17.22 -12.51 -5.33
N THR A 108 -16.87 -12.22 -4.09
CA THR A 108 -17.41 -11.08 -3.32
C THR A 108 -16.52 -9.83 -3.41
N ASP A 109 -17.14 -8.66 -3.56
CA ASP A 109 -16.42 -7.39 -3.66
C ASP A 109 -16.27 -6.67 -2.31
N CYS A 110 -15.31 -7.15 -1.50
CA CYS A 110 -15.00 -6.69 -0.13
C CYS A 110 -13.87 -5.65 -0.04
N GLY A 111 -13.49 -5.04 -1.18
CA GLY A 111 -12.41 -4.06 -1.27
C GLY A 111 -12.70 -2.71 -0.62
N ASP A 112 -11.63 -2.02 -0.24
CA ASP A 112 -11.67 -0.74 0.46
C ASP A 112 -11.46 0.47 -0.46
N TYR A 113 -11.67 1.68 0.08
CA TYR A 113 -11.32 2.94 -0.56
C TYR A 113 -9.86 3.28 -0.28
N VAL A 114 -9.19 3.84 -1.28
CA VAL A 114 -7.82 4.32 -1.16
C VAL A 114 -7.74 5.74 -1.68
N VAL A 115 -7.37 6.66 -0.81
CA VAL A 115 -7.09 8.06 -1.12
C VAL A 115 -5.59 8.23 -1.26
N VAL A 116 -5.15 8.68 -2.44
CA VAL A 116 -3.75 8.97 -2.73
C VAL A 116 -3.58 10.47 -2.90
N THR A 117 -2.70 11.07 -2.13
CA THR A 117 -2.35 12.50 -2.21
C THR A 117 -0.98 12.69 -2.84
N ASN A 118 -0.68 13.93 -3.25
CA ASN A 118 0.61 14.33 -3.81
C ASN A 118 1.02 13.56 -5.07
N CYS A 119 0.05 13.21 -5.94
CA CYS A 119 0.32 12.46 -7.17
C CYS A 119 1.17 13.24 -8.19
N ALA A 120 1.27 14.57 -8.08
CA ALA A 120 2.14 15.36 -8.94
C ALA A 120 3.62 14.98 -8.75
N ALA A 121 4.00 14.58 -7.53
CA ALA A 121 5.36 14.20 -7.14
C ALA A 121 5.58 12.67 -7.18
N LEU A 122 4.93 11.95 -8.11
CA LEU A 122 5.08 10.50 -8.23
C LEU A 122 6.53 10.09 -8.51
N HIS A 123 7.06 9.22 -7.65
CA HIS A 123 8.41 8.70 -7.81
C HIS A 123 8.49 7.64 -8.92
N THR A 124 9.29 7.95 -9.95
CA THR A 124 9.61 7.02 -11.04
C THR A 124 11.11 6.87 -11.18
N THR A 125 11.58 5.63 -11.39
CA THR A 125 13.01 5.34 -11.51
C THR A 125 13.53 5.54 -12.94
N GLY A 126 14.78 6.01 -13.06
CA GLY A 126 15.45 6.24 -14.35
C GLY A 126 14.72 7.24 -15.24
N ASN A 127 14.86 7.09 -16.56
CA ASN A 127 14.29 8.02 -17.55
C ASN A 127 12.85 7.65 -17.96
N LYS A 128 12.10 6.98 -17.08
CA LYS A 128 10.72 6.52 -17.39
C LYS A 128 9.78 7.68 -17.65
N LYS A 129 10.00 8.84 -17.00
CA LYS A 129 9.20 10.06 -17.20
C LYS A 129 9.11 10.48 -18.66
N TRP A 130 10.23 10.41 -19.39
CA TRP A 130 10.29 10.84 -20.78
C TRP A 130 10.19 9.69 -21.78
N ARG A 131 10.70 8.50 -21.44
CA ARG A 131 10.78 7.38 -22.39
C ARG A 131 9.57 6.44 -22.39
N LYS A 132 8.71 6.49 -21.37
CA LYS A 132 7.58 5.56 -21.27
C LYS A 132 6.41 6.07 -22.11
N ASN A 133 6.01 5.25 -23.08
CA ASN A 133 4.89 5.53 -23.97
C ASN A 133 3.60 4.82 -23.53
N TYR A 134 2.49 5.52 -23.61
CA TYR A 134 1.13 5.03 -23.45
C TYR A 134 0.43 5.01 -24.82
N TYR A 135 -0.18 3.89 -25.16
CA TYR A 135 -0.84 3.68 -26.44
C TYR A 135 -2.36 3.65 -26.29
N ARG A 136 -3.06 4.18 -27.31
CA ARG A 136 -4.51 4.06 -27.47
C ARG A 136 -4.83 3.88 -28.95
N HIS A 137 -5.75 2.97 -29.25
CA HIS A 137 -6.22 2.68 -30.60
C HIS A 137 -7.75 2.60 -30.60
N ASN A 138 -8.39 2.94 -31.72
CA ASN A 138 -9.86 2.89 -31.87
C ASN A 138 -10.32 1.85 -32.91
N THR A 139 -9.50 0.82 -33.15
CA THR A 139 -9.69 -0.27 -34.13
C THR A 139 -9.49 0.13 -35.60
N ARG A 140 -9.58 1.42 -35.96
CA ARG A 140 -9.30 1.89 -37.32
C ARG A 140 -7.79 1.88 -37.64
N PRO A 141 -7.35 1.26 -38.75
CA PRO A 141 -5.95 1.29 -39.17
C PRO A 141 -5.40 2.73 -39.26
N GLY A 142 -4.17 2.95 -38.78
CA GLY A 142 -3.51 4.26 -38.76
C GLY A 142 -3.91 5.19 -37.60
N SER A 143 -4.83 4.80 -36.72
CA SER A 143 -5.33 5.64 -35.62
C SER A 143 -4.56 5.52 -34.29
N LEU A 144 -3.34 4.99 -34.31
CA LEU A 144 -2.55 4.78 -33.11
C LEU A 144 -2.14 6.11 -32.49
N LYS A 145 -2.62 6.36 -31.27
CA LYS A 145 -2.23 7.53 -30.47
C LYS A 145 -1.21 7.10 -29.43
N THR A 146 -0.04 7.72 -29.47
CA THR A 146 1.05 7.51 -28.52
C THR A 146 1.26 8.78 -27.72
N VAL A 147 1.37 8.65 -26.40
CA VAL A 147 1.62 9.76 -25.48
C VAL A 147 2.68 9.33 -24.46
N THR A 148 3.72 10.14 -24.28
CA THR A 148 4.75 9.93 -23.26
C THR A 148 4.21 10.22 -21.85
N MET A 149 4.87 9.72 -20.81
CA MET A 149 4.35 9.85 -19.43
C MET A 149 4.33 11.30 -18.95
N ASP A 150 5.33 12.10 -19.29
CA ASP A 150 5.37 13.55 -19.04
C ASP A 150 4.16 14.27 -19.66
N VAL A 151 3.90 14.09 -20.95
CA VAL A 151 2.75 14.72 -21.65
C VAL A 151 1.42 14.23 -21.07
N LEU A 152 1.35 12.98 -20.60
CA LEU A 152 0.16 12.46 -19.93
C LEU A 152 -0.06 13.15 -18.57
N MET A 153 1.02 13.37 -17.80
CA MET A 153 0.96 14.08 -16.52
C MET A 153 0.59 15.56 -16.71
N GLU A 154 1.05 16.21 -17.78
CA GLU A 154 0.68 17.59 -18.09
C GLU A 154 -0.81 17.73 -18.44
N LYS A 155 -1.35 16.79 -19.22
CA LYS A 155 -2.75 16.85 -19.68
C LYS A 155 -3.78 16.46 -18.63
N HIS A 156 -3.46 15.45 -17.82
CA HIS A 156 -4.42 14.81 -16.92
C HIS A 156 -3.92 14.64 -15.48
N GLY A 157 -2.66 14.99 -15.19
CA GLY A 157 -2.05 14.83 -13.87
C GLY A 157 -1.41 13.45 -13.63
N GLY A 158 -0.64 13.36 -12.54
CA GLY A 158 -0.07 12.10 -12.06
C GLY A 158 -1.13 11.10 -11.57
N SER A 159 -2.31 11.58 -11.21
CA SER A 159 -3.47 10.77 -10.83
C SER A 159 -3.88 9.79 -11.92
N GLU A 160 -3.93 10.22 -13.20
CA GLU A 160 -4.29 9.35 -14.33
C GLU A 160 -3.16 8.32 -14.61
N VAL A 161 -1.89 8.71 -14.44
CA VAL A 161 -0.75 7.79 -14.54
C VAL A 161 -0.88 6.65 -13.52
N LEU A 162 -1.20 6.99 -12.28
CA LEU A 162 -1.43 6.02 -11.21
C LEU A 162 -2.66 5.16 -11.47
N ARG A 163 -3.76 5.77 -11.94
CA ARG A 163 -5.00 5.06 -12.28
C ARG A 163 -4.77 4.02 -13.36
N LYS A 164 -4.00 4.35 -14.42
CA LYS A 164 -3.63 3.37 -15.47
C LYS A 164 -2.78 2.24 -14.92
N ALA A 165 -1.81 2.54 -14.05
CA ALA A 165 -0.98 1.52 -13.41
C ALA A 165 -1.81 0.54 -12.56
N VAL A 166 -2.68 1.06 -11.69
CA VAL A 166 -3.57 0.24 -10.85
C VAL A 166 -4.57 -0.56 -11.69
N SER A 167 -5.14 0.06 -12.72
CA SER A 167 -6.06 -0.59 -13.66
C SER A 167 -5.44 -1.78 -14.40
N GLY A 168 -4.12 -1.73 -14.63
CA GLY A 168 -3.31 -2.84 -15.12
C GLY A 168 -3.24 -4.01 -14.14
N MET A 169 -3.07 -3.72 -12.84
CA MET A 169 -2.90 -4.71 -11.76
C MET A 169 -4.19 -5.41 -11.32
N LEU A 170 -5.36 -4.83 -11.63
CA LEU A 170 -6.65 -5.43 -11.29
C LEU A 170 -7.04 -6.58 -12.24
N PRO A 171 -7.73 -7.62 -11.74
CA PRO A 171 -8.22 -8.73 -12.56
C PRO A 171 -9.21 -8.22 -13.61
N LYS A 172 -9.16 -8.80 -14.82
CA LYS A 172 -10.00 -8.38 -15.95
C LYS A 172 -11.39 -9.02 -15.83
N ASN A 173 -12.26 -8.41 -15.04
CA ASN A 173 -13.62 -8.86 -14.81
C ASN A 173 -14.59 -7.67 -14.66
N ARG A 174 -15.90 -7.96 -14.47
CA ARG A 174 -16.95 -6.93 -14.29
C ARG A 174 -16.78 -6.08 -13.03
N LEU A 175 -16.02 -6.55 -12.04
CA LEU A 175 -15.74 -5.83 -10.79
C LEU A 175 -14.58 -4.83 -10.94
N ARG A 176 -13.80 -4.92 -12.02
CA ARG A 176 -12.63 -4.06 -12.24
C ARG A 176 -12.97 -2.58 -12.17
N ASP A 177 -14.02 -2.15 -12.85
CA ASP A 177 -14.37 -0.73 -12.94
C ASP A 177 -14.89 -0.21 -11.59
N LYS A 178 -15.66 -1.04 -10.87
CA LYS A 178 -16.12 -0.74 -9.49
C LYS A 178 -14.94 -0.58 -8.53
N ARG A 179 -13.96 -1.49 -8.58
CA ARG A 179 -12.74 -1.44 -7.77
C ARG A 179 -11.89 -0.22 -8.13
N LEU A 180 -11.73 0.06 -9.41
CA LEU A 180 -10.96 1.22 -9.88
C LEU A 180 -11.62 2.54 -9.48
N ALA A 181 -12.95 2.62 -9.44
CA ALA A 181 -13.67 3.82 -9.02
C ALA A 181 -13.48 4.18 -7.54
N ARG A 182 -13.06 3.21 -6.71
CA ARG A 182 -12.73 3.42 -5.28
C ARG A 182 -11.36 4.05 -5.06
N LEU A 183 -10.48 3.99 -6.06
CA LEU A 183 -9.23 4.75 -6.03
C LEU A 183 -9.53 6.23 -6.22
N LYS A 184 -9.16 7.05 -5.24
CA LYS A 184 -9.27 8.51 -5.28
C LYS A 184 -7.86 9.09 -5.28
N ALA A 185 -7.38 9.52 -6.43
CA ALA A 185 -6.04 10.08 -6.59
C ALA A 185 -6.12 11.59 -6.78
N PHE A 186 -5.29 12.35 -6.06
CA PHE A 186 -5.24 13.81 -6.09
C PHE A 186 -3.80 14.27 -6.31
N GLU A 187 -3.64 15.35 -7.08
CA GLU A 187 -2.32 15.91 -7.40
C GLU A 187 -1.62 16.52 -6.18
N GLY A 188 -2.38 17.13 -5.26
CA GLY A 188 -1.88 17.75 -4.03
C GLY A 188 -2.46 17.12 -2.76
N GLU A 189 -2.36 17.86 -1.65
CA GLU A 189 -2.80 17.42 -0.32
C GLU A 189 -4.28 17.69 -0.04
N ALA A 190 -4.89 18.63 -0.77
CA ALA A 190 -6.29 18.97 -0.60
C ALA A 190 -7.19 17.90 -1.24
N HIS A 191 -8.12 17.35 -0.47
CA HIS A 191 -9.14 16.41 -0.93
C HIS A 191 -10.41 16.49 -0.07
N PRO A 192 -11.60 16.16 -0.61
CA PRO A 192 -12.87 16.23 0.12
C PRO A 192 -13.02 15.13 1.19
N TYR A 193 -12.26 14.04 1.08
CA TYR A 193 -12.43 12.85 1.92
C TYR A 193 -11.68 12.87 3.26
N LYS A 194 -11.20 14.04 3.72
CA LYS A 194 -10.43 14.16 4.98
C LYS A 194 -11.19 13.64 6.21
N GLN A 195 -12.52 13.72 6.18
CA GLN A 195 -13.39 13.26 7.26
C GLN A 195 -13.60 11.75 7.29
N ASN A 196 -13.51 11.09 6.13
CA ASN A 196 -13.87 9.69 5.96
C ASN A 196 -12.71 8.73 6.27
N VAL A 197 -11.48 9.23 6.28
CA VAL A 197 -10.28 8.42 6.55
C VAL A 197 -10.40 7.74 7.91
N ILE A 198 -9.95 6.50 8.00
CA ILE A 198 -9.96 5.72 9.25
C ILE A 198 -9.19 6.42 10.38
N ARG A 199 -9.77 6.37 11.58
CA ARG A 199 -9.25 7.00 12.79
C ARG A 199 -9.29 6.05 13.97
N PHE A 200 -8.34 6.23 14.88
CA PHE A 200 -8.31 5.57 16.18
C PHE A 200 -8.10 6.63 17.26
N GLY A 201 -9.00 6.70 18.24
CA GLY A 201 -8.94 7.72 19.31
C GLY A 201 -8.90 9.16 18.77
N GLY A 202 -9.62 9.44 17.66
CA GLY A 202 -9.62 10.74 16.98
C GLY A 202 -8.38 11.03 16.12
N LYS A 203 -7.33 10.21 16.16
CA LYS A 203 -6.12 10.34 15.34
C LYS A 203 -6.27 9.61 14.02
N VAL A 204 -5.81 10.22 12.92
CA VAL A 204 -5.88 9.63 11.58
C VAL A 204 -4.75 8.62 11.39
N VAL A 205 -5.01 7.51 10.72
CA VAL A 205 -3.94 6.52 10.44
C VAL A 205 -2.85 7.16 9.56
N GLY A 206 -1.60 7.03 10.03
CA GLY A 206 -0.42 7.61 9.38
C GLY A 206 0.00 8.99 9.93
N SER A 207 -0.80 9.63 10.79
CA SER A 207 -0.36 10.84 11.52
C SER A 207 0.48 10.45 12.74
N GLU A 208 1.37 11.31 13.20
CA GLU A 208 2.18 11.05 14.41
C GLU A 208 1.33 10.62 15.62
N GLY A 209 1.78 9.58 16.33
CA GLY A 209 1.13 9.08 17.54
C GLY A 209 -0.11 8.21 17.33
N TRP A 210 -0.50 7.88 16.09
CA TRP A 210 -1.66 7.00 15.84
C TRP A 210 -1.47 5.59 16.42
N GLN A 211 -0.24 5.05 16.42
CA GLN A 211 0.05 3.73 16.99
C GLN A 211 -0.19 3.70 18.50
N LYS A 212 0.27 4.72 19.23
CA LYS A 212 0.07 4.83 20.69
C LYS A 212 -1.42 4.89 21.05
N ALA A 213 -2.23 5.60 20.26
CA ALA A 213 -3.68 5.64 20.46
C ALA A 213 -4.32 4.25 20.28
N VAL A 214 -3.88 3.48 19.29
CA VAL A 214 -4.35 2.10 19.08
C VAL A 214 -3.94 1.18 20.24
N GLU A 215 -2.70 1.29 20.71
CA GLU A 215 -2.20 0.50 21.85
C GLU A 215 -2.95 0.81 23.14
N ALA A 216 -3.23 2.09 23.41
CA ALA A 216 -4.03 2.50 24.56
C ALA A 216 -5.43 1.85 24.54
N ILE A 217 -6.13 1.91 23.39
CA ILE A 217 -7.44 1.27 23.22
C ILE A 217 -7.35 -0.24 23.47
N ARG A 218 -6.34 -0.90 22.88
CA ARG A 218 -6.14 -2.34 23.05
C ARG A 218 -5.84 -2.73 24.50
N ASN A 219 -5.10 -1.91 25.23
CA ASN A 219 -4.79 -2.18 26.62
C ASN A 219 -6.02 -2.02 27.51
N THR A 220 -6.84 -1.00 27.31
CA THR A 220 -8.13 -0.86 28.00
C THR A 220 -9.09 -2.03 27.71
N ASP A 221 -9.01 -2.61 26.51
CA ASP A 221 -9.89 -3.73 26.12
C ASP A 221 -9.51 -5.06 26.80
N LYS A 222 -8.26 -5.19 27.31
CA LYS A 222 -7.78 -6.41 28.00
C LYS A 222 -8.36 -6.59 29.39
N ASP A 223 -8.93 -5.55 29.99
CA ASP A 223 -9.45 -5.57 31.37
C ASP A 223 -10.85 -6.24 31.46
N ARG A 224 -11.18 -7.11 30.51
CA ARG A 224 -12.45 -7.86 30.46
C ARG A 224 -12.18 -9.34 30.74
N LEU A 225 -13.18 -9.98 31.36
CA LEU A 225 -13.18 -11.40 31.75
C LEU A 225 -12.96 -12.35 30.58
#